data_AF-A0A2T2P5U0-F1
#
_entry.id   AF-A0A2T2P5U0-F1
#
_cell.length_a   1.000
_cell.length_b   1.000
_cell.length_c   1.000
_cell.angle_alpha   90.00
_cell.angle_beta   90.00
_cell.angle_gamma   90.00
#
_symmetry.space_group_name_H-M   'P 1'
#
loop_
_entity.id
_entity.type
_entity.pdbx_description
1 polymer ?
#
loop_
_entity_poly.entity_id
_entity_poly.type
_entity_poly.pdbx_seq_one_letter_code
_entity_poly.pdbx_strand_id
1 'polypeptide(L)'
;MKFYYLLFAAAVAPALTYPTTGKATSALHPCTDATLYIRLSEDNKRKGRTTVGNLLSQQLYDVVYSAVSKLCPYDEQVDRMKCTPSAAKPVNLGPITGLGQQGNLTLELVNGWFAHGYPGIDNLIYKQIAGTLKGQSEIEENCHRGEQNRLFCSVMEHLGVREDKTGSYMDVKVSSWREPDKFNCESSKNAATQFFDANVREDLSKLVGVKNMGTYAHCDVFEDKPPPH
;
A
#
# COMPACT_ATOMS: atom_id res chain seq x y z
N MET A 1 -25.98 -18.54 72.50
CA MET A 1 -24.55 -18.54 72.11
C MET A 1 -24.48 -18.32 70.60
N LYS A 2 -24.17 -17.08 70.18
CA LYS A 2 -22.97 -16.66 69.42
C LYS A 2 -22.99 -17.22 67.98
N PHE A 3 -23.64 -16.54 67.02
CA PHE A 3 -23.09 -15.54 66.07
C PHE A 3 -21.79 -16.00 65.38
N TYR A 4 -21.65 -15.87 64.05
CA TYR A 4 -20.63 -15.03 63.38
C TYR A 4 -20.76 -15.12 61.83
N TYR A 5 -21.17 -13.99 61.24
CA TYR A 5 -20.80 -13.34 59.96
C TYR A 5 -21.20 -13.91 58.58
N LEU A 6 -22.24 -13.27 58.04
CA LEU A 6 -22.40 -12.93 56.62
C LEU A 6 -21.34 -11.90 56.20
N LEU A 7 -20.60 -12.17 55.12
CA LEU A 7 -19.74 -11.19 54.44
C LEU A 7 -20.46 -10.69 53.18
N PHE A 8 -20.89 -9.42 53.25
CA PHE A 8 -21.32 -8.64 52.10
C PHE A 8 -20.09 -8.21 51.30
N ALA A 9 -20.02 -8.60 50.02
CA ALA A 9 -19.16 -7.96 49.05
C ALA A 9 -20.01 -6.94 48.26
N ALA A 10 -19.93 -5.67 48.66
CA ALA A 10 -20.44 -4.56 47.88
C ALA A 10 -19.43 -4.23 46.77
N ALA A 11 -19.67 -4.70 45.55
CA ALA A 11 -18.97 -4.21 44.38
C ALA A 11 -19.55 -2.85 44.01
N VAL A 12 -18.83 -1.78 44.36
CA VAL A 12 -19.10 -0.43 43.86
C VAL A 12 -18.65 -0.40 42.40
N ALA A 13 -19.60 -0.57 41.48
CA ALA A 13 -19.37 -0.26 40.07
C ALA A 13 -19.30 1.28 39.93
N PRO A 14 -18.25 1.86 39.34
CA PRO A 14 -18.32 3.24 38.91
C PRO A 14 -19.31 3.31 37.75
N ALA A 15 -20.47 3.91 38.01
CA ALA A 15 -21.39 4.35 36.98
C ALA A 15 -20.69 5.43 36.14
N LEU A 16 -20.07 5.02 35.04
CA LEU A 16 -19.70 5.90 33.94
C LEU A 16 -21.00 6.43 33.32
N THR A 17 -21.51 7.50 33.90
CA THR A 17 -22.53 8.34 33.30
C THR A 17 -21.87 9.12 32.18
N TYR A 18 -21.99 8.63 30.96
CA TYR A 18 -21.69 9.42 29.78
C TYR A 18 -22.72 10.56 29.68
N PRO A 19 -22.30 11.83 29.58
CA PRO A 19 -23.24 12.91 29.34
C PRO A 19 -23.86 12.73 27.95
N THR A 20 -25.14 12.33 27.93
CA THR A 20 -26.00 12.22 26.76
C THR A 20 -26.64 13.56 26.41
N THR A 21 -25.85 14.59 26.09
CA THR A 21 -26.38 15.83 25.50
C THR A 21 -25.34 16.54 24.65
N GLY A 22 -24.75 15.82 23.69
CA GLY A 22 -24.13 16.43 22.52
C GLY A 22 -24.93 16.02 21.32
N LYS A 23 -25.51 16.98 20.59
CA LYS A 23 -25.98 16.74 19.21
C LYS A 23 -24.90 15.93 18.51
N ALA A 24 -25.25 14.76 17.98
CA ALA A 24 -24.42 14.07 17.02
C ALA A 24 -24.29 14.98 15.80
N THR A 25 -23.37 15.94 15.86
CA THR A 25 -22.64 16.33 14.67
C THR A 25 -22.06 15.03 14.19
N SER A 26 -22.63 14.47 13.11
CA SER A 26 -21.85 13.62 12.23
C SER A 26 -20.61 14.44 11.90
N ALA A 27 -19.56 14.28 12.71
CA ALA A 27 -18.24 14.66 12.33
C ALA A 27 -18.00 13.80 11.10
N LEU A 28 -18.19 14.41 9.92
CA LEU A 28 -17.63 13.88 8.69
C LEU A 28 -16.20 13.54 9.07
N HIS A 29 -15.90 12.25 9.13
CA HIS A 29 -14.56 11.77 9.40
C HIS A 29 -13.64 12.53 8.45
N PRO A 30 -12.66 13.29 8.96
CA PRO A 30 -11.96 14.22 8.10
C PRO A 30 -11.26 13.38 7.02
N CYS A 31 -11.53 13.76 5.77
CA CYS A 31 -11.10 13.02 4.59
C CYS A 31 -9.59 13.15 4.48
N THR A 32 -8.85 12.05 4.50
CA THR A 32 -7.41 12.15 4.35
C THR A 32 -7.01 12.27 2.88
N ASP A 33 -7.82 11.71 1.96
CA ASP A 33 -7.61 11.61 0.49
C ASP A 33 -6.15 11.27 0.12
N ALA A 34 -5.48 10.56 1.01
CA ALA A 34 -4.04 10.33 0.94
C ALA A 34 -3.76 9.39 -0.25
N THR A 35 -2.86 9.81 -1.12
CA THR A 35 -2.59 9.16 -2.39
C THR A 35 -1.10 8.99 -2.60
N LEU A 36 -0.72 7.84 -3.16
CA LEU A 36 0.61 7.63 -3.69
C LEU A 36 0.56 6.75 -4.92
N TYR A 37 1.11 7.25 -6.01
CA TYR A 37 1.24 6.57 -7.28
C TYR A 37 2.73 6.42 -7.59
N ILE A 38 3.15 5.17 -7.77
CA ILE A 38 4.51 4.82 -8.16
C ILE A 38 4.53 4.11 -9.50
N ARG A 39 5.71 4.12 -10.11
CA ARG A 39 6.02 3.32 -11.28
C ARG A 39 7.29 2.51 -11.04
N LEU A 40 7.26 1.22 -11.37
CA LEU A 40 8.44 0.39 -11.51
C LEU A 40 8.80 0.24 -12.99
N SER A 41 10.08 0.38 -13.27
CA SER A 41 10.64 0.19 -14.61
C SER A 41 11.96 -0.55 -14.58
N GLU A 42 12.30 -1.20 -15.68
CA GLU A 42 13.62 -1.77 -15.91
C GLU A 42 14.48 -0.78 -16.71
N ASP A 43 15.63 -0.38 -16.16
CA ASP A 43 16.62 0.40 -16.91
C ASP A 43 16.96 -0.35 -18.21
N ASN A 44 16.74 0.32 -19.35
CA ASN A 44 16.92 -0.17 -20.73
C ASN A 44 15.74 -0.88 -21.41
N LYS A 45 14.58 -1.05 -20.76
CA LYS A 45 13.35 -1.45 -21.46
C LYS A 45 12.35 -0.31 -21.52
N ARG A 46 12.02 0.10 -22.75
CA ARG A 46 10.98 1.11 -22.99
C ARG A 46 9.57 0.54 -22.90
N LYS A 47 9.38 -0.79 -22.99
CA LYS A 47 8.06 -1.44 -23.09
C LYS A 47 8.11 -2.91 -22.63
N GLY A 48 7.14 -3.32 -21.80
CA GLY A 48 6.82 -4.71 -21.48
C GLY A 48 7.39 -5.20 -20.13
N ARG A 49 6.59 -6.04 -19.46
CA ARG A 49 6.81 -6.77 -18.19
C ARG A 49 7.99 -6.28 -17.35
N THR A 50 7.69 -5.61 -16.23
CA THR A 50 8.68 -5.42 -15.16
C THR A 50 8.83 -6.69 -14.35
N THR A 51 10.01 -7.31 -14.42
CA THR A 51 10.43 -8.37 -13.51
C THR A 51 11.22 -7.80 -12.35
N VAL A 52 11.01 -8.38 -11.17
CA VAL A 52 11.75 -8.05 -9.96
C VAL A 52 13.03 -8.87 -9.81
N GLY A 53 13.32 -9.77 -10.77
CA GLY A 53 14.49 -10.63 -10.74
C GLY A 53 14.53 -11.47 -9.46
N ASN A 54 15.61 -11.33 -8.68
CA ASN A 54 15.80 -12.06 -7.42
C ASN A 54 15.16 -11.36 -6.21
N LEU A 55 14.62 -10.14 -6.37
CA LEU A 55 13.93 -9.43 -5.29
C LEU A 55 12.53 -10.00 -5.16
N LEU A 56 12.39 -11.07 -4.38
CA LEU A 56 11.13 -11.78 -4.16
C LEU A 56 10.66 -11.62 -2.71
N SER A 57 9.35 -11.76 -2.51
CA SER A 57 8.74 -11.85 -1.19
C SER A 57 9.14 -10.69 -0.26
N GLN A 58 9.66 -11.01 0.92
CA GLN A 58 10.04 -10.01 1.92
C GLN A 58 11.19 -9.10 1.46
N GLN A 59 12.12 -9.60 0.63
CA GLN A 59 13.22 -8.76 0.13
C GLN A 59 12.67 -7.64 -0.77
N LEU A 60 11.70 -7.95 -1.63
CA LEU A 60 11.02 -6.96 -2.44
C LEU A 60 10.28 -5.95 -1.57
N TYR A 61 9.56 -6.43 -0.55
CA TYR A 61 8.85 -5.58 0.39
C TYR A 61 9.79 -4.57 1.05
N ASP A 62 10.90 -5.04 1.64
CA ASP A 62 11.80 -4.20 2.42
C ASP A 62 12.46 -3.13 1.53
N VAL A 63 12.87 -3.52 0.32
CA VAL A 63 13.51 -2.63 -0.65
C VAL A 63 12.52 -1.58 -1.16
N VAL A 64 11.29 -1.97 -1.52
CA VAL A 64 10.25 -1.04 -1.99
C VAL A 64 9.83 -0.09 -0.87
N TYR A 65 9.55 -0.59 0.33
CA TYR A 65 9.15 0.23 1.47
C TYR A 65 10.23 1.29 1.80
N SER A 66 11.50 0.87 1.83
CA SER A 66 12.64 1.75 2.04
C SER A 66 12.81 2.78 0.91
N ALA A 67 12.54 2.40 -0.34
CA ALA A 67 12.63 3.31 -1.48
C ALA A 67 11.50 4.34 -1.47
N VAL A 68 10.26 3.91 -1.25
CA VAL A 68 9.07 4.77 -1.26
C VAL A 68 9.15 5.82 -0.14
N SER A 69 9.57 5.44 1.06
CA SER A 69 9.74 6.39 2.18
C SER A 69 10.79 7.48 1.90
N LYS A 70 11.70 7.27 0.94
CA LYS A 70 12.69 8.27 0.51
C LYS A 70 12.18 9.17 -0.62
N LEU A 71 11.14 8.77 -1.35
CA LEU A 71 10.58 9.57 -2.45
C LEU A 71 9.82 10.79 -1.96
N CYS A 72 9.28 10.71 -0.74
CA CYS A 72 8.41 11.71 -0.14
C CYS A 72 9.06 12.26 1.13
N PRO A 73 10.02 13.19 1.05
CA PRO A 73 10.56 13.81 2.25
C PRO A 73 9.48 14.59 2.99
N TYR A 74 9.57 14.61 4.32
CA TYR A 74 8.75 15.48 5.16
C TYR A 74 9.21 16.94 5.01
N ASP A 75 8.27 17.85 4.79
CA ASP A 75 8.50 19.29 4.66
C ASP A 75 7.96 20.00 5.90
N GLU A 76 8.89 20.41 6.77
CA GLU A 76 8.60 21.08 8.04
C GLU A 76 7.85 22.42 7.85
N GLN A 77 8.02 23.11 6.70
CA GLN A 77 7.41 24.42 6.48
C GLN A 77 5.89 24.34 6.29
N VAL A 78 5.44 23.25 5.69
CA VAL A 78 4.02 22.97 5.40
C VAL A 78 3.47 21.82 6.24
N ASP A 79 4.29 21.29 7.18
CA ASP A 79 3.98 20.20 8.12
C ASP A 79 3.33 18.99 7.43
N ARG A 80 3.92 18.55 6.31
CA ARG A 80 3.40 17.42 5.53
C ARG A 80 4.48 16.76 4.67
N MET A 81 4.20 15.55 4.20
CA MET A 81 5.03 14.87 3.22
C MET A 81 4.94 15.54 1.85
N LYS A 82 6.10 15.80 1.22
CA LYS A 82 6.20 16.42 -0.10
C LYS A 82 6.50 15.38 -1.17
N CYS A 83 5.47 14.98 -1.90
CA CYS A 83 5.55 13.97 -2.94
C CYS A 83 5.35 14.58 -4.33
N THR A 84 6.29 15.40 -4.77
CA THR A 84 6.23 16.02 -6.11
C THR A 84 7.13 15.27 -7.09
N PRO A 85 6.62 14.80 -8.25
CA PRO A 85 7.41 14.05 -9.24
C PRO A 85 8.67 14.79 -9.71
N SER A 86 8.57 16.12 -9.87
CA SER A 86 9.69 16.97 -10.27
C SER A 86 10.84 17.04 -9.26
N ALA A 87 10.59 16.68 -7.99
CA ALA A 87 11.59 16.69 -6.93
C ALA A 87 12.10 15.29 -6.58
N ALA A 88 11.35 14.24 -6.94
CA ALA A 88 11.68 12.86 -6.62
C ALA A 88 12.59 12.27 -7.70
N LYS A 89 13.84 11.97 -7.36
CA LYS A 89 14.73 11.21 -8.24
C LYS A 89 14.29 9.73 -8.25
N PRO A 90 14.30 9.05 -9.40
CA PRO A 90 14.14 7.60 -9.44
C PRO A 90 15.10 6.90 -8.47
N VAL A 91 14.59 5.91 -7.74
CA VAL A 91 15.38 5.10 -6.80
C VAL A 91 15.73 3.78 -7.46
N ASN A 92 17.02 3.50 -7.59
CA ASN A 92 17.49 2.19 -8.03
C ASN A 92 17.31 1.17 -6.89
N LEU A 93 16.50 0.15 -7.14
CA LEU A 93 16.18 -0.94 -6.21
C LEU A 93 17.22 -2.08 -6.26
N GLY A 94 18.09 -2.08 -7.27
CA GLY A 94 19.14 -3.05 -7.45
C GLY A 94 19.16 -3.65 -8.86
N PRO A 95 20.20 -4.44 -9.16
CA PRO A 95 20.32 -5.10 -10.45
C PRO A 95 19.27 -6.21 -10.61
N ILE A 96 18.68 -6.27 -11.79
CA ILE A 96 17.87 -7.39 -12.27
C ILE A 96 18.67 -8.17 -13.30
N THR A 97 18.78 -9.48 -13.11
CA THR A 97 19.54 -10.38 -13.98
C THR A 97 18.59 -11.38 -14.64
N GLY A 98 18.00 -11.02 -15.78
CA GLY A 98 17.12 -11.89 -16.57
C GLY A 98 17.82 -12.46 -17.81
N LEU A 99 17.17 -13.41 -18.50
CA LEU A 99 17.54 -14.05 -19.78
C LEU A 99 18.47 -13.21 -20.70
N GLY A 100 19.78 -13.24 -20.45
CA GLY A 100 20.79 -12.50 -21.21
C GLY A 100 20.80 -10.96 -21.09
N GLN A 101 20.04 -10.35 -20.17
CA GLN A 101 20.01 -8.90 -19.98
C GLN A 101 20.26 -8.49 -18.52
N GLN A 102 21.23 -7.60 -18.32
CA GLN A 102 21.47 -6.90 -17.07
C GLN A 102 20.80 -5.53 -17.14
N GLY A 103 19.95 -5.24 -16.16
CA GLY A 103 19.35 -3.93 -15.96
C GLY A 103 19.27 -3.60 -14.48
N ASN A 104 18.68 -2.46 -14.14
CA ASN A 104 18.28 -2.18 -12.77
C ASN A 104 16.77 -2.05 -12.69
N LEU A 105 16.20 -2.49 -11.58
CA LEU A 105 14.84 -2.14 -11.24
C LEU A 105 14.85 -0.73 -10.65
N THR A 106 14.08 0.18 -11.24
CA THR A 106 13.94 1.56 -10.77
C THR A 106 12.52 1.79 -10.30
N LEU A 107 12.40 2.59 -9.24
CA LEU A 107 11.13 3.02 -8.67
C LEU A 107 11.02 4.54 -8.79
N GLU A 108 9.96 5.00 -9.44
CA GLU A 108 9.68 6.40 -9.72
C GLU A 108 8.40 6.84 -9.02
N LEU A 109 8.39 8.08 -8.53
CA LEU A 109 7.17 8.73 -8.04
C LEU A 109 6.40 9.30 -9.23
N VAL A 110 5.16 8.85 -9.44
CA VAL A 110 4.26 9.41 -10.46
C VAL A 110 3.47 10.58 -9.91
N ASN A 111 2.94 10.44 -8.70
CA ASN A 111 2.24 11.50 -7.98
C ASN A 111 2.08 11.07 -6.51
N GLY A 112 1.93 12.01 -5.59
CA GLY A 112 1.54 11.69 -4.23
C GLY A 112 1.05 12.90 -3.47
N TRP A 113 0.18 12.66 -2.51
CA TRP A 113 -0.35 13.69 -1.64
C TRP A 113 -0.76 13.07 -0.30
N PHE A 114 -0.38 13.72 0.79
CA PHE A 114 -0.70 13.29 2.14
C PHE A 114 -1.31 14.47 2.90
N ALA A 115 -2.48 14.27 3.49
CA ALA A 115 -3.14 15.30 4.28
C ALA A 115 -2.34 15.65 5.54
N HIS A 116 -2.42 16.93 5.92
CA HIS A 116 -1.96 17.41 7.23
C HIS A 116 -2.79 16.77 8.35
N GLY A 117 -2.18 16.52 9.51
CA GLY A 117 -2.90 16.08 10.71
C GLY A 117 -3.13 14.56 10.82
N TYR A 118 -2.60 13.75 9.91
CA TYR A 118 -2.69 12.29 9.93
C TYR A 118 -1.32 11.61 10.03
N PRO A 119 -0.64 11.72 11.18
CA PRO A 119 0.67 11.09 11.34
C PRO A 119 0.55 9.57 11.16
N GLY A 120 1.37 9.01 10.28
CA GLY A 120 1.45 7.56 10.03
C GLY A 120 0.59 7.05 8.88
N ILE A 121 -0.28 7.87 8.27
CA ILE A 121 -1.04 7.42 7.08
C ILE A 121 -0.13 7.13 5.88
N ASP A 122 0.95 7.89 5.76
CA ASP A 122 2.03 7.70 4.81
C ASP A 122 2.64 6.31 4.94
N ASN A 123 3.01 5.92 6.15
CA ASN A 123 3.54 4.59 6.44
C ASN A 123 2.55 3.48 6.03
N LEU A 124 1.26 3.63 6.33
CA LEU A 124 0.23 2.66 5.95
C LEU A 124 0.10 2.52 4.43
N ILE A 125 0.18 3.63 3.70
CA ILE A 125 0.20 3.63 2.23
C ILE A 125 1.49 2.98 1.70
N TYR A 126 2.64 3.24 2.31
CA TYR A 126 3.92 2.63 1.92
C TYR A 126 3.90 1.11 2.15
N LYS A 127 3.38 0.66 3.30
CA LYS A 127 3.15 -0.76 3.61
C LYS A 127 2.26 -1.41 2.55
N GLN A 128 1.15 -0.77 2.19
CA GLN A 128 0.24 -1.31 1.18
C GLN A 128 0.94 -1.46 -0.18
N ILE A 129 1.68 -0.44 -0.63
CA ILE A 129 2.42 -0.49 -1.90
C ILE A 129 3.44 -1.65 -1.90
N ALA A 130 4.29 -1.71 -0.87
CA ALA A 130 5.30 -2.75 -0.74
C ALA A 130 4.67 -4.15 -0.59
N GLY A 131 3.59 -4.25 0.17
CA GLY A 131 2.84 -5.47 0.41
C GLY A 131 2.14 -6.02 -0.82
N THR A 132 1.54 -5.15 -1.64
CA THR A 132 0.95 -5.53 -2.93
C THR A 132 2.02 -6.11 -3.86
N LEU A 133 3.18 -5.46 -3.99
CA LEU A 133 4.26 -5.97 -4.87
C LEU A 133 4.87 -7.26 -4.33
N LYS A 134 5.04 -7.39 -3.00
CA LYS A 134 5.42 -8.64 -2.34
C LYS A 134 4.47 -9.76 -2.74
N GLY A 135 3.17 -9.58 -2.51
CA GLY A 135 2.17 -10.59 -2.83
C GLY A 135 2.17 -10.92 -4.33
N GLN A 136 2.34 -9.93 -5.21
CA GLN A 136 2.46 -10.18 -6.65
C GLN A 136 3.68 -11.03 -7.03
N SER A 137 4.82 -10.84 -6.35
CA SER A 137 6.04 -11.63 -6.57
C SER A 137 5.93 -13.08 -6.08
N GLU A 138 4.89 -13.40 -5.31
CA GLU A 138 4.63 -14.74 -4.76
C GLU A 138 3.57 -15.51 -5.58
N ILE A 139 2.94 -14.87 -6.57
CA ILE A 139 1.98 -15.50 -7.48
C ILE A 139 2.74 -16.35 -8.50
N GLU A 140 2.63 -17.67 -8.39
CA GLU A 140 3.35 -18.62 -9.25
C GLU A 140 3.06 -18.39 -10.73
N GLU A 141 1.82 -18.04 -11.09
CA GLU A 141 1.40 -17.76 -12.47
C GLU A 141 2.07 -16.52 -13.07
N ASN A 142 2.55 -15.60 -12.23
CA ASN A 142 3.31 -14.43 -12.66
C ASN A 142 4.82 -14.73 -12.81
N CYS A 143 5.25 -15.94 -12.45
CA CYS A 143 6.64 -16.34 -12.43
C CYS A 143 6.99 -17.33 -13.56
N HIS A 144 8.19 -17.20 -14.11
CA HIS A 144 8.73 -18.13 -15.09
C HIS A 144 10.16 -18.50 -14.75
N ARG A 145 10.56 -19.74 -15.08
CA ARG A 145 11.95 -20.18 -14.91
C ARG A 145 12.77 -19.80 -16.13
N GLY A 146 13.85 -19.05 -15.92
CA GLY A 146 14.79 -18.69 -16.98
C GLY A 146 16.03 -19.58 -16.98
N GLU A 147 17.11 -19.07 -17.58
CA GLU A 147 18.41 -19.74 -17.59
C GLU A 147 18.91 -20.03 -16.16
N GLN A 148 19.62 -21.14 -15.99
CA GLN A 148 20.11 -21.61 -14.68
C GLN A 148 18.99 -21.89 -13.65
N ASN A 149 17.76 -22.17 -14.10
CA ASN A 149 16.62 -22.49 -13.23
C ASN A 149 16.24 -21.37 -12.24
N ARG A 150 16.60 -20.12 -12.56
CA ARG A 150 16.23 -18.95 -11.75
C ARG A 150 14.78 -18.57 -11.98
N LEU A 151 14.08 -18.20 -10.91
CA LEU A 151 12.69 -17.77 -10.95
C LEU A 151 12.61 -16.26 -11.24
N PHE A 152 11.83 -15.89 -12.25
CA PHE A 152 11.60 -14.52 -12.68
C PHE A 152 10.12 -14.20 -12.52
N CYS A 153 9.79 -13.45 -11.47
CA CYS A 153 8.42 -13.03 -11.22
C CYS A 153 8.18 -11.64 -11.81
N SER A 154 7.04 -11.50 -12.47
CA SER A 154 6.57 -10.24 -13.03
C SER A 154 5.66 -9.55 -12.02
N VAL A 155 5.82 -8.24 -11.87
CA VAL A 155 4.93 -7.40 -11.07
C VAL A 155 4.34 -6.30 -11.94
N MET A 156 3.34 -5.59 -11.44
CA MET A 156 2.78 -4.46 -12.17
C MET A 156 3.74 -3.28 -12.24
N GLU A 157 3.71 -2.57 -13.37
CA GLU A 157 4.55 -1.40 -13.61
C GLU A 157 4.02 -0.17 -12.88
N HIS A 158 2.70 -0.03 -12.75
CA HIS A 158 2.08 1.14 -12.13
C HIS A 158 1.24 0.70 -10.95
N LEU A 159 1.48 1.31 -9.79
CA LEU A 159 0.75 1.02 -8.57
C LEU A 159 0.35 2.33 -7.88
N GLY A 160 -0.95 2.52 -7.73
CA GLY A 160 -1.56 3.60 -6.98
C GLY A 160 -2.26 3.06 -5.75
N VAL A 161 -2.08 3.73 -4.61
CA VAL A 161 -2.88 3.51 -3.41
C VAL A 161 -3.49 4.84 -3.03
N ARG A 162 -4.80 4.82 -2.81
CA ARG A 162 -5.59 5.99 -2.42
C ARG A 162 -6.49 5.61 -1.25
N GLU A 163 -6.45 6.41 -0.20
CA GLU A 163 -7.50 6.46 0.81
C GLU A 163 -8.68 7.26 0.22
N ASP A 164 -9.87 6.69 0.18
CA ASP A 164 -11.00 7.42 -0.39
C ASP A 164 -11.43 8.61 0.49
N LYS A 165 -11.96 9.65 -0.14
CA LYS A 165 -12.49 10.83 0.55
C LYS A 165 -13.47 10.49 1.66
N THR A 166 -14.19 9.37 1.59
CA THR A 166 -15.13 8.98 2.63
C THR A 166 -14.51 8.36 3.88
N GLY A 167 -13.20 8.09 3.94
CA GLY A 167 -12.64 7.35 5.08
C GLY A 167 -12.96 5.86 5.07
N SER A 168 -13.69 5.37 4.06
CA SER A 168 -14.40 4.08 4.15
C SER A 168 -13.73 2.95 3.40
N TYR A 169 -12.83 3.25 2.45
CA TYR A 169 -12.10 2.25 1.72
C TYR A 169 -10.73 2.73 1.27
N MET A 170 -9.82 1.77 1.09
CA MET A 170 -8.57 1.97 0.36
C MET A 170 -8.72 1.45 -1.07
N ASP A 171 -8.47 2.30 -2.05
CA ASP A 171 -8.41 1.97 -3.47
C ASP A 171 -6.95 1.63 -3.83
N VAL A 172 -6.74 0.41 -4.32
CA VAL A 172 -5.46 -0.07 -4.83
C VAL A 172 -5.57 -0.27 -6.34
N LYS A 173 -5.00 0.66 -7.10
CA LYS A 173 -4.95 0.59 -8.55
C LYS A 173 -3.64 -0.04 -8.99
N VAL A 174 -3.71 -1.21 -9.58
CA VAL A 174 -2.57 -1.87 -10.23
C VAL A 174 -2.77 -1.76 -11.75
N SER A 175 -1.74 -1.38 -12.51
CA SER A 175 -1.85 -1.38 -13.97
C SER A 175 -0.55 -1.74 -14.68
N SER A 176 -0.68 -2.32 -15.88
CA SER A 176 0.43 -2.79 -16.70
C SER A 176 0.24 -2.44 -18.18
N TRP A 177 1.36 -2.31 -18.89
CA TRP A 177 1.41 -2.07 -20.33
C TRP A 177 1.50 -3.39 -21.09
N ARG A 178 0.39 -3.77 -21.76
CA ARG A 178 0.26 -4.92 -22.68
C ARG A 178 0.53 -6.33 -22.09
N GLU A 179 -0.04 -7.32 -22.77
CA GLU A 179 -0.09 -8.77 -22.46
C GLU A 179 -0.98 -9.16 -21.26
N PRO A 180 -2.33 -9.11 -21.42
CA PRO A 180 -3.29 -9.62 -20.43
C PRO A 180 -3.17 -11.12 -20.16
N ASP A 181 -2.51 -11.87 -21.04
CA ASP A 181 -2.37 -13.33 -20.98
C ASP A 181 -1.27 -13.81 -20.01
N LYS A 182 -0.43 -12.92 -19.48
CA LYS A 182 0.75 -13.30 -18.68
C LYS A 182 0.88 -12.56 -17.36
N PHE A 183 -0.15 -11.82 -16.99
CA PHE A 183 -0.27 -11.21 -15.68
C PHE A 183 -1.65 -11.53 -15.11
N ASN A 184 -1.70 -12.30 -14.03
CA ASN A 184 -2.98 -12.66 -13.43
C ASN A 184 -3.52 -11.48 -12.61
N CYS A 185 -4.34 -10.66 -13.26
CA CYS A 185 -5.01 -9.51 -12.66
C CYS A 185 -5.84 -9.90 -11.42
N GLU A 186 -6.51 -11.06 -11.44
CA GLU A 186 -7.33 -11.51 -10.33
C GLU A 186 -6.49 -11.88 -9.12
N SER A 187 -5.46 -12.71 -9.30
CA SER A 187 -4.51 -13.06 -8.24
C SER A 187 -3.83 -11.82 -7.67
N SER A 188 -3.53 -10.82 -8.51
CA SER A 188 -2.87 -9.58 -8.08
C SER A 188 -3.79 -8.66 -7.27
N LYS A 189 -5.08 -8.57 -7.64
CA LYS A 189 -6.10 -7.91 -6.81
C LYS A 189 -6.25 -8.63 -5.47
N ASN A 190 -6.31 -9.96 -5.49
CA ASN A 190 -6.43 -10.77 -4.29
C ASN A 190 -5.23 -10.57 -3.35
N ALA A 191 -4.01 -10.56 -3.89
CA ALA A 191 -2.79 -10.27 -3.13
C ALA A 191 -2.84 -8.88 -2.46
N ALA A 192 -3.28 -7.85 -3.20
CA ALA A 192 -3.44 -6.50 -2.64
C ALA A 192 -4.46 -6.46 -1.48
N THR A 193 -5.65 -7.04 -1.70
CA THR A 193 -6.73 -7.08 -0.69
C THR A 193 -6.32 -7.91 0.53
N GLN A 194 -5.72 -9.08 0.34
CA GLN A 194 -5.25 -9.91 1.45
C GLN A 194 -4.20 -9.20 2.30
N PHE A 195 -3.26 -8.49 1.66
CA PHE A 195 -2.26 -7.73 2.41
C PHE A 195 -2.91 -6.59 3.22
N PHE A 196 -3.85 -5.86 2.61
CA PHE A 196 -4.59 -4.81 3.30
C PHE A 196 -5.29 -5.36 4.54
N ASP A 197 -6.08 -6.43 4.37
CA ASP A 197 -6.87 -7.06 5.41
C ASP A 197 -6.02 -7.49 6.60
N ALA A 198 -4.83 -8.03 6.33
CA ALA A 198 -3.94 -8.58 7.34
C ALA A 198 -3.03 -7.53 8.02
N ASN A 199 -2.66 -6.45 7.33
CA ASN A 199 -1.55 -5.59 7.79
C ASN A 199 -1.86 -4.07 7.83
N VAL A 200 -2.94 -3.63 7.18
CA VAL A 200 -3.23 -2.19 7.01
C VAL A 200 -4.58 -1.81 7.57
N ARG A 201 -5.61 -2.65 7.38
CA ARG A 201 -7.01 -2.35 7.73
C ARG A 201 -7.16 -1.88 9.17
N GLU A 202 -6.61 -2.62 10.13
CA GLU A 202 -6.82 -2.32 11.55
C GLU A 202 -6.21 -0.97 11.96
N ASP A 203 -4.95 -0.74 11.58
CA ASP A 203 -4.24 0.50 11.90
C ASP A 203 -4.87 1.69 11.20
N LEU A 204 -5.27 1.54 9.93
CA LEU A 204 -5.94 2.61 9.19
C LEU A 204 -7.32 2.92 9.78
N SER A 205 -8.11 1.89 10.09
CA SER A 205 -9.41 2.01 10.74
C SER A 205 -9.32 2.78 12.07
N LYS A 206 -8.28 2.50 12.86
CA LYS A 206 -7.98 3.24 14.10
C LYS A 206 -7.60 4.70 13.80
N LEU A 207 -6.75 4.93 12.80
CA LEU A 207 -6.27 6.26 12.43
C LEU A 207 -7.39 7.18 11.93
N VAL A 208 -8.29 6.69 11.08
CA VAL A 208 -9.41 7.47 10.52
C VAL A 208 -10.69 7.43 11.37
N GLY A 209 -10.72 6.56 12.38
CA GLY A 209 -11.88 6.37 13.26
C GLY A 209 -13.06 5.64 12.63
N VAL A 210 -12.83 4.81 11.61
CA VAL A 210 -13.86 4.07 10.87
C VAL A 210 -13.71 2.58 11.15
N LYS A 211 -14.75 1.93 11.72
CA LYS A 211 -14.64 0.53 12.19
C LYS A 211 -14.60 -0.53 11.08
N ASN A 212 -15.19 -0.26 9.93
CA ASN A 212 -15.43 -1.25 8.87
C ASN A 212 -14.84 -0.77 7.54
N MET A 213 -13.53 -0.58 7.49
CA MET A 213 -12.87 -0.12 6.28
C MET A 213 -12.73 -1.26 5.26
N GLY A 214 -13.23 -1.02 4.05
CA GLY A 214 -13.09 -1.92 2.91
C GLY A 214 -11.79 -1.69 2.13
N THR A 215 -11.55 -2.54 1.14
CA THR A 215 -10.56 -2.28 0.09
C THR A 215 -11.14 -2.65 -1.26
N TYR A 216 -10.85 -1.81 -2.26
CA TYR A 216 -11.15 -2.06 -3.66
C TYR A 216 -9.83 -2.14 -4.42
N ALA A 217 -9.59 -3.26 -5.09
CA ALA A 217 -8.42 -3.41 -5.94
C ALA A 217 -8.85 -3.41 -7.42
N HIS A 218 -8.28 -2.49 -8.20
CA HIS A 218 -8.52 -2.36 -9.63
C HIS A 218 -7.32 -2.84 -10.42
N CYS A 219 -7.56 -3.57 -11.51
CA CYS A 219 -6.51 -4.01 -12.42
C CYS A 219 -6.82 -3.48 -13.82
N ASP A 220 -6.02 -2.52 -14.29
CA ASP A 220 -6.16 -1.97 -15.63
C ASP A 220 -5.02 -2.47 -16.53
N VAL A 221 -5.36 -3.01 -17.69
CA VAL A 221 -4.40 -3.37 -18.73
C VAL A 221 -4.55 -2.38 -19.87
N PHE A 222 -3.51 -1.59 -20.13
CA PHE A 222 -3.54 -0.62 -21.22
C PHE A 222 -3.17 -1.29 -22.54
N GLU A 223 -4.10 -1.30 -23.49
CA GLU A 223 -3.90 -1.96 -24.79
C GLU A 223 -3.07 -1.10 -25.77
N ASP A 224 -3.15 0.23 -25.73
CA ASP A 224 -2.42 1.08 -26.67
C ASP A 224 -2.06 2.50 -26.16
N LYS A 225 -0.76 2.81 -26.26
CA LYS A 225 -0.01 4.06 -25.98
C LYS A 225 0.02 4.57 -24.53
N PRO A 226 1.20 4.98 -24.01
CA PRO A 226 1.32 5.67 -22.72
C PRO A 226 0.37 6.87 -22.66
N PRO A 227 -0.31 7.15 -21.52
CA PRO A 227 -1.05 8.39 -21.37
C PRO A 227 -0.08 9.55 -21.65
N PRO A 228 -0.54 10.62 -22.32
CA PRO A 228 0.32 11.76 -22.58
C PRO A 228 0.89 12.29 -21.26
N HIS A 229 2.23 12.39 -21.21
CA HIS A 229 2.99 12.98 -20.12
C HIS A 229 2.63 14.44 -19.89
#